data_AF-A0AA39P2C0-F1
#
_entry.id   AF-A0AA39P2C0-F1
#
_cell.length_a   1.000
_cell.length_b   1.000
_cell.length_c   1.000
_cell.angle_alpha   90.00
_cell.angle_beta   90.00
_cell.angle_gamma   90.00
#
_symmetry.space_group_name_H-M   'P 1'
#
loop_
_entity.id
_entity.type
_entity.pdbx_description
1 polymer ?
#
loop_
_entity_poly.entity_id
_entity_poly.type
_entity_poly.pdbx_seq_one_letter_code
_entity_poly.pdbx_strand_id
1 'polypeptide(L)'
;MATSSQRAPVIYASLILLKGHGYPLWVPEPRSNRPNRIQIGDLGILNDNGGFTYLFNVCKGASDSVNENGVPPGFEPIKNIQEPRYGELEVNSVISSSAQVGLSIETQCAFFYTFRTLFPDFAAVLVLPDGAERYDSEQVKVLKKYAVANAHSWYKYFNGRQRRRIHNGMLYLVTGYDKCHSWSSACYSNPIESKGASLKFLCGARHKRER
;
A
#
# COMPACT_ATOMS: atom_id res chain seq x y z
N MET A 1 -27.75 13.13 14.99
CA MET A 1 -26.29 13.30 14.85
C MET A 1 -25.87 12.60 13.57
N ALA A 2 -25.50 13.34 12.53
CA ALA A 2 -25.05 12.74 11.27
C ALA A 2 -23.69 12.07 11.52
N THR A 3 -23.61 10.76 11.35
CA THR A 3 -22.32 10.06 11.30
C THR A 3 -21.52 10.65 10.15
N SER A 4 -20.33 11.18 10.43
CA SER A 4 -19.45 11.63 9.36
C SER A 4 -19.23 10.47 8.41
N SER A 5 -19.62 10.60 7.15
CA SER A 5 -19.28 9.62 6.11
C SER A 5 -17.76 9.44 6.13
N GLN A 6 -17.28 8.31 6.63
CA GLN A 6 -15.86 8.00 6.64
C GLN A 6 -15.42 7.81 5.18
N ARG A 7 -14.30 8.42 4.80
CA ARG A 7 -13.79 8.32 3.42
C ARG A 7 -13.39 6.87 3.11
N ALA A 8 -13.66 6.41 1.89
CA ALA A 8 -13.33 5.06 1.45
C ALA A 8 -11.88 4.61 1.75
N PRO A 9 -10.83 5.45 1.54
CA PRO A 9 -9.47 5.07 1.93
C PRO A 9 -9.29 4.74 3.41
N VAL A 10 -9.99 5.45 4.30
CA VAL A 10 -9.90 5.26 5.75
C VAL A 10 -10.56 3.95 6.16
N ILE A 11 -11.77 3.69 5.65
CA ILE A 11 -12.49 2.43 5.92
C ILE A 11 -11.66 1.26 5.41
N TYR A 12 -11.25 1.33 4.13
CA TYR A 12 -10.44 0.29 3.50
C TYR A 12 -9.17 0.01 4.29
N ALA A 13 -8.39 1.05 4.62
CA ALA A 13 -7.12 0.86 5.30
C ALA A 13 -7.31 0.28 6.70
N SER A 14 -8.27 0.77 7.47
CA SER A 14 -8.54 0.28 8.83
C SER A 14 -8.88 -1.20 8.87
N LEU A 15 -9.59 -1.71 7.85
CA LEU A 15 -10.06 -3.08 7.78
C LEU A 15 -9.01 -4.05 7.20
N ILE A 16 -8.30 -3.64 6.15
CA ILE A 16 -7.31 -4.50 5.48
C ILE A 16 -5.99 -4.55 6.26
N LEU A 17 -5.62 -3.49 6.98
CA LEU A 17 -4.41 -3.46 7.80
C LEU A 17 -4.35 -4.63 8.80
N LEU A 18 -5.51 -5.04 9.33
CA LEU A 18 -5.64 -6.15 10.28
C LEU A 18 -5.27 -7.52 9.67
N LYS A 19 -5.10 -7.62 8.35
CA LYS A 19 -4.68 -8.85 7.67
C LYS A 19 -3.17 -9.04 7.67
N GLY A 20 -2.39 -8.03 8.10
CA GLY A 20 -0.95 -8.19 8.34
C GLY A 20 -0.07 -8.16 7.09
N HIS A 21 -0.55 -7.58 5.99
CA HIS A 21 0.21 -7.43 4.74
C HIS A 21 0.96 -6.08 4.63
N GLY A 22 1.15 -5.37 5.75
CA GLY A 22 1.64 -3.99 5.76
C GLY A 22 0.50 -2.97 5.60
N TYR A 23 0.85 -1.71 5.32
CA TYR A 23 -0.16 -0.65 5.19
C TYR A 23 -0.83 -0.72 3.80
N PRO A 24 -2.15 -0.97 3.73
CA PRO A 24 -2.86 -1.08 2.46
C PRO A 24 -3.09 0.30 1.81
N LEU A 25 -2.75 0.43 0.54
CA LEU A 25 -3.01 1.64 -0.25
C LEU A 25 -4.35 1.52 -0.98
N TRP A 26 -5.20 2.55 -0.91
CA TRP A 26 -6.42 2.66 -1.71
C TRP A 26 -6.08 3.02 -3.17
N VAL A 27 -5.03 3.82 -3.37
CA VAL A 27 -4.46 4.13 -4.68
C VAL A 27 -3.02 3.61 -4.69
N PRO A 28 -2.80 2.33 -5.00
CA PRO A 28 -1.47 1.72 -5.03
C PRO A 28 -0.66 2.15 -6.27
N GLU A 29 -1.31 2.71 -7.29
CA GLU A 29 -0.64 3.23 -8.48
C GLU A 29 0.25 4.44 -8.12
N PRO A 30 1.56 4.38 -8.40
CA PRO A 30 2.43 5.52 -8.20
C PRO A 30 2.05 6.63 -9.19
N ARG A 31 1.88 7.86 -8.69
CA ARG A 31 1.53 9.02 -9.52
C ARG A 31 2.68 9.54 -10.39
N SER A 32 3.86 8.92 -10.38
CA SER A 32 5.08 9.47 -11.02
C SER A 32 5.70 8.52 -12.04
N ASN A 33 6.41 9.11 -13.03
CA ASN A 33 7.25 8.45 -14.05
C ASN A 33 8.49 7.75 -13.46
N ARG A 34 8.45 7.34 -12.19
CA ARG A 34 9.56 6.69 -11.54
C ARG A 34 9.60 5.23 -12.00
N PRO A 35 10.69 4.76 -12.63
CA PRO A 35 10.76 3.40 -13.19
C PRO A 35 10.59 2.33 -12.10
N ASN A 36 11.05 2.63 -10.88
CA ASN A 36 10.90 1.75 -9.73
C ASN A 36 9.76 2.25 -8.83
N ARG A 37 8.66 1.50 -8.89
CA ARG A 37 7.57 1.50 -7.91
C ARG A 37 8.13 1.27 -6.51
N ILE A 38 7.41 1.72 -5.47
CA ILE A 38 7.77 1.68 -4.04
C ILE A 38 8.80 0.58 -3.70
N GLN A 39 9.90 0.97 -3.05
CA GLN A 39 10.99 0.06 -2.70
C GLN A 39 11.39 0.21 -1.22
N ILE A 40 12.12 -0.78 -0.71
CA ILE A 40 12.65 -0.73 0.66
C ILE A 40 13.56 0.49 0.81
N GLY A 41 13.41 1.16 1.95
CA GLY A 41 14.13 2.38 2.27
C GLY A 41 13.47 3.65 1.74
N ASP A 42 12.41 3.57 0.93
CA ASP A 42 11.63 4.75 0.57
C ASP A 42 10.99 5.35 1.82
N LEU A 43 11.26 6.63 2.07
CA LEU A 43 10.55 7.45 3.04
C LEU A 43 9.47 8.21 2.31
N GLY A 44 8.26 8.23 2.86
CA GLY A 44 7.15 8.96 2.29
C GLY A 44 6.07 9.31 3.30
N ILE A 45 5.00 9.89 2.78
CA ILE A 45 3.76 10.19 3.51
C ILE A 45 2.58 9.53 2.80
N LEU A 46 1.59 9.12 3.56
CA LEU A 46 0.30 8.73 3.00
C LEU A 46 -0.50 9.99 2.70
N ASN A 47 -1.10 10.06 1.51
CA ASN A 47 -1.93 11.18 1.10
C ASN A 47 -3.42 10.90 1.32
N ASP A 48 -4.24 11.95 1.32
CA ASP A 48 -5.69 11.89 1.58
C ASP A 48 -6.46 11.02 0.57
N ASN A 49 -5.88 10.76 -0.60
CA ASN A 49 -6.47 9.88 -1.61
C ASN A 49 -6.16 8.40 -1.34
N GLY A 50 -5.40 8.10 -0.29
CA GLY A 50 -4.98 6.75 0.09
C GLY A 50 -3.83 6.19 -0.75
N GLY A 51 -3.01 7.05 -1.35
CA GLY A 51 -1.76 6.67 -2.02
C GLY A 51 -0.52 7.04 -1.20
N PHE A 52 0.65 6.69 -1.74
CA PHE A 52 1.95 7.00 -1.14
C PHE A 52 2.65 8.12 -1.89
N THR A 53 3.07 9.16 -1.16
CA THR A 53 3.85 10.29 -1.68
C THR A 53 5.30 10.14 -1.23
N TYR A 54 6.17 9.83 -2.20
CA TYR A 54 7.61 9.66 -2.00
C TYR A 54 8.30 10.97 -1.59
N LEU A 55 9.32 10.86 -0.72
CA LEU A 55 10.21 11.95 -0.32
C LEU A 55 11.64 11.69 -0.80
N PHE A 56 12.29 10.67 -0.25
CA PHE A 56 13.65 10.23 -0.61
C PHE A 56 13.85 8.78 -0.15
N ASN A 57 14.92 8.12 -0.57
CA ASN A 57 15.29 6.77 -0.19
C ASN A 57 16.52 6.79 0.73
N VAL A 58 16.39 6.19 1.91
CA VAL A 58 17.44 6.21 2.95
C VAL A 58 18.63 5.30 2.65
N CYS A 59 18.50 4.40 1.68
CA CYS A 59 19.56 3.47 1.27
C CYS A 59 20.35 3.97 0.06
N LYS A 60 19.96 5.12 -0.51
CA LYS A 60 20.56 5.71 -1.72
C LYS A 60 21.25 7.02 -1.36
N GLY A 61 22.34 7.34 -2.04
CA GLY A 61 23.13 8.54 -1.74
C GLY A 61 22.36 9.84 -2.00
N ALA A 62 22.84 10.95 -1.44
CA ALA A 62 22.25 12.27 -1.66
C ALA A 62 22.28 12.70 -3.15
N SER A 63 23.31 12.26 -3.88
CA SER A 63 23.51 12.57 -5.31
C SER A 63 22.88 11.54 -6.25
N ASP A 64 22.21 10.52 -5.73
CA ASP A 64 21.50 9.53 -6.56
C ASP A 64 20.25 10.16 -7.17
N SER A 65 19.92 9.84 -8.42
CA SER A 65 18.76 10.39 -9.12
C SER A 65 17.45 10.11 -8.38
N VAL A 66 17.38 9.01 -7.63
CA VAL A 66 16.25 8.69 -6.77
C VAL A 66 15.99 9.73 -5.67
N ASN A 67 17.01 10.50 -5.28
CA ASN A 67 16.99 11.49 -4.21
C ASN A 67 17.08 12.94 -4.73
N GLU A 68 16.74 13.16 -6.00
CA GLU A 68 16.78 14.48 -6.66
C GLU A 68 15.95 15.57 -5.96
N ASN A 69 14.90 15.18 -5.23
CA ASN A 69 14.06 16.10 -4.45
C ASN A 69 14.72 16.62 -3.17
N GLY A 70 15.97 16.20 -2.92
CA GLY A 70 16.78 16.59 -1.79
C GLY A 70 16.63 15.69 -0.57
N VAL A 71 17.65 15.72 0.27
CA VAL A 71 17.74 14.97 1.53
C VAL A 71 18.01 15.92 2.71
N PRO A 72 17.72 15.50 3.95
CA PRO A 72 18.08 16.27 5.15
C PRO A 72 19.60 16.55 5.26
N PRO A 73 20.01 17.69 5.85
CA PRO A 73 21.42 17.96 6.12
C PRO A 73 22.09 16.87 6.97
N GLY A 74 23.32 16.49 6.61
CA GLY A 74 24.05 15.42 7.29
C GLY A 74 23.48 14.02 7.04
N PHE A 75 22.68 13.85 5.98
CA PHE A 75 22.15 12.54 5.58
C PHE A 75 23.29 11.60 5.18
N GLU A 76 23.34 10.46 5.87
CA GLU A 76 24.23 9.35 5.58
C GLU A 76 23.40 8.12 5.19
N PRO A 77 23.55 7.56 3.98
CA PRO A 77 22.73 6.45 3.53
C PRO A 77 23.02 5.17 4.32
N ILE A 78 22.00 4.34 4.54
CA ILE A 78 22.18 3.01 5.11
C ILE A 78 22.91 2.14 4.09
N LYS A 79 24.08 1.63 4.48
CA LYS A 79 24.92 0.75 3.67
C LYS A 79 24.61 -0.71 3.98
N ASN A 80 24.93 -1.60 3.05
CA ASN A 80 24.86 -3.06 3.21
C ASN A 80 23.46 -3.58 3.57
N ILE A 81 22.42 -2.96 3.02
CA ILE A 81 21.08 -3.54 3.04
C ILE A 81 21.10 -4.80 2.17
N GLN A 82 20.69 -5.93 2.76
CA GLN A 82 20.58 -7.20 2.05
C GLN A 82 19.39 -7.20 1.09
N GLU A 83 19.48 -8.04 0.07
CA GLU A 83 18.34 -8.30 -0.81
C GLU A 83 17.12 -8.75 0.01
N PRO A 84 15.92 -8.27 -0.33
CA PRO A 84 14.71 -8.66 0.38
C PRO A 84 14.41 -10.13 0.20
N ARG A 85 13.78 -10.71 1.23
CA ARG A 85 13.16 -12.02 1.13
C ARG A 85 11.98 -11.94 0.17
N TYR A 86 12.04 -12.77 -0.87
CA TYR A 86 10.97 -12.94 -1.84
C TYR A 86 9.85 -13.84 -1.29
N GLY A 87 8.61 -13.52 -1.65
CA GLY A 87 7.44 -14.36 -1.46
C GLY A 87 6.42 -14.13 -2.54
N GLU A 88 5.38 -14.96 -2.61
CA GLU A 88 4.30 -14.84 -3.58
C GLU A 88 2.95 -14.95 -2.89
N LEU A 89 1.99 -14.17 -3.37
CA LEU A 89 0.57 -14.37 -3.14
C LEU A 89 -0.01 -15.07 -4.36
N GLU A 90 -0.79 -16.11 -4.12
CA GLU A 90 -1.37 -16.94 -5.17
C GLU A 90 -2.28 -16.13 -6.12
N VAL A 91 -2.37 -16.62 -7.36
CA VAL A 91 -3.32 -16.15 -8.37
C VAL A 91 -4.74 -16.25 -7.82
N ASN A 92 -5.57 -15.24 -8.08
CA ASN A 92 -6.91 -15.08 -7.51
C ASN A 92 -6.93 -14.94 -5.98
N SER A 93 -5.83 -14.52 -5.35
CA SER A 93 -5.83 -14.25 -3.91
C SER A 93 -6.77 -13.10 -3.57
N VAL A 94 -7.42 -13.25 -2.42
CA VAL A 94 -8.38 -12.28 -1.91
C VAL A 94 -8.11 -12.00 -0.46
N ILE A 95 -7.88 -10.72 -0.16
CA ILE A 95 -7.68 -10.23 1.20
C ILE A 95 -8.94 -9.48 1.60
N SER A 96 -9.69 -10.01 2.57
CA SER A 96 -10.96 -9.41 3.00
C SER A 96 -11.08 -9.36 4.52
N SER A 97 -11.79 -8.36 5.04
CA SER A 97 -11.98 -8.16 6.49
C SER A 97 -12.85 -9.26 7.12
N SER A 98 -13.95 -9.62 6.47
CA SER A 98 -14.98 -10.54 7.01
C SER A 98 -16.04 -10.94 5.96
N ALA A 99 -15.70 -10.90 4.67
CA ALA A 99 -16.62 -11.27 3.59
C ALA A 99 -16.42 -12.74 3.19
N GLN A 100 -17.52 -13.47 2.96
CA GLN A 100 -17.46 -14.67 2.15
C GLN A 100 -17.26 -14.23 0.70
N VAL A 101 -16.31 -14.87 0.03
CA VAL A 101 -15.93 -14.55 -1.34
C VAL A 101 -16.28 -15.73 -2.23
N GLY A 102 -17.17 -15.52 -3.19
CA GLY A 102 -17.42 -16.46 -4.28
C GLY A 102 -16.70 -15.98 -5.53
N LEU A 103 -15.96 -16.89 -6.18
CA LEU A 103 -15.44 -16.69 -7.52
C LEU A 103 -16.35 -17.38 -8.52
N SER A 104 -16.90 -16.63 -9.46
CA SER A 104 -17.62 -17.17 -10.62
C SER A 104 -16.87 -16.82 -11.91
N ILE A 105 -16.69 -17.82 -12.77
CA ILE A 105 -16.05 -17.68 -14.07
C ILE A 105 -17.16 -17.80 -15.11
N GLU A 106 -17.54 -16.69 -15.75
CA GLU A 106 -18.56 -16.72 -16.82
C GLU A 106 -17.92 -16.99 -18.20
N THR A 107 -16.66 -16.58 -18.42
CA THR A 107 -15.92 -16.82 -19.67
C THR A 107 -14.42 -17.00 -19.41
N GLN A 108 -13.64 -17.44 -20.42
CA GLN A 108 -12.18 -17.59 -20.34
C GLN A 108 -11.43 -16.27 -20.00
N CYS A 109 -12.09 -15.12 -20.14
CA CYS A 109 -11.48 -13.79 -20.04
C CYS A 109 -12.14 -12.87 -19.01
N ALA A 110 -13.17 -13.32 -18.30
CA ALA A 110 -13.89 -12.49 -17.32
C ALA A 110 -14.04 -13.25 -15.99
N PHE A 111 -13.30 -12.79 -14.99
CA PHE A 111 -13.45 -13.23 -13.61
C PHE A 111 -14.42 -12.30 -12.90
N PHE A 112 -15.48 -12.87 -12.31
CA PHE A 112 -16.42 -12.15 -11.46
C PHE A 112 -16.25 -12.60 -10.02
N TYR A 113 -15.81 -11.67 -9.18
CA TYR A 113 -15.74 -11.90 -7.75
C TYR A 113 -17.02 -11.34 -7.14
N THR A 114 -17.77 -12.21 -6.46
CA THR A 114 -18.98 -11.83 -5.71
C THR A 114 -18.66 -11.90 -4.24
N PHE A 115 -18.84 -10.76 -3.57
CA PHE A 115 -18.66 -10.66 -2.14
C PHE A 115 -20.00 -10.73 -1.44
N ARG A 116 -20.08 -11.45 -0.32
CA ARG A 116 -21.22 -11.39 0.59
C ARG A 116 -20.71 -11.14 2.00
N THR A 117 -21.14 -10.03 2.57
CA THR A 117 -20.84 -9.68 3.95
C THR A 117 -21.85 -10.39 4.84
N LEU A 118 -21.38 -11.18 5.81
CA LEU A 118 -22.28 -11.92 6.69
C LEU A 118 -22.86 -11.02 7.78
N PHE A 119 -22.03 -10.26 8.51
CA PHE A 119 -22.45 -9.42 9.65
C PHE A 119 -21.57 -8.18 9.99
N PRO A 120 -20.89 -7.47 9.07
CA PRO A 120 -20.23 -6.23 9.45
C PRO A 120 -20.89 -4.97 8.84
N ASP A 121 -21.04 -3.94 9.68
CA ASP A 121 -21.39 -2.57 9.25
C ASP A 121 -20.33 -2.00 8.28
N PHE A 122 -19.14 -2.61 8.25
CA PHE A 122 -18.01 -2.25 7.38
C PHE A 122 -17.34 -3.48 6.77
N ALA A 123 -17.12 -3.46 5.46
CA ALA A 123 -16.33 -4.49 4.79
C ALA A 123 -15.31 -3.89 3.84
N ALA A 124 -14.18 -4.55 3.70
CA ALA A 124 -13.18 -4.22 2.70
C ALA A 124 -12.67 -5.49 2.04
N VAL A 125 -12.35 -5.36 0.75
CA VAL A 125 -11.74 -6.42 -0.03
C VAL A 125 -10.71 -5.87 -1.00
N LEU A 126 -9.61 -6.60 -1.10
CA LEU A 126 -8.62 -6.50 -2.16
C LEU A 126 -8.58 -7.84 -2.91
N VAL A 127 -8.75 -7.76 -4.21
CA VAL A 127 -8.63 -8.89 -5.14
C VAL A 127 -7.35 -8.74 -5.92
N LEU A 128 -6.59 -9.83 -6.03
CA LEU A 128 -5.34 -9.93 -6.78
C LEU A 128 -5.49 -11.06 -7.82
N PRO A 129 -6.07 -10.77 -8.99
CA PRO A 129 -6.36 -11.79 -9.99
C PRO A 129 -5.10 -12.52 -10.45
N ASP A 130 -4.00 -11.79 -10.68
CA ASP A 130 -2.71 -12.36 -11.06
C ASP A 130 -1.79 -12.67 -9.87
N GLY A 131 -2.31 -12.58 -8.64
CA GLY A 131 -1.50 -12.69 -7.43
C GLY A 131 -0.61 -11.46 -7.23
N ALA A 132 0.42 -11.61 -6.40
CA ALA A 132 1.40 -10.55 -6.14
C ALA A 132 2.76 -11.11 -5.70
N GLU A 133 3.82 -10.38 -6.03
CA GLU A 133 5.17 -10.63 -5.55
C GLU A 133 5.40 -9.84 -4.26
N ARG A 134 5.85 -10.50 -3.21
CA ARG A 134 6.17 -9.90 -1.91
C ARG A 134 7.68 -9.77 -1.73
N TYR A 135 8.08 -8.62 -1.21
CA TYR A 135 9.48 -8.32 -0.89
C TYR A 135 9.57 -7.75 0.53
N ASP A 136 10.13 -8.52 1.45
CA ASP A 136 10.32 -8.11 2.84
C ASP A 136 11.80 -7.94 3.18
N SER A 137 12.17 -6.83 3.82
CA SER A 137 13.52 -6.71 4.39
C SER A 137 13.67 -7.66 5.58
N GLU A 138 14.74 -8.46 5.61
CA GLU A 138 15.11 -9.22 6.82
C GLU A 138 15.74 -8.31 7.90
N GLN A 139 16.12 -7.09 7.52
CA GLN A 139 16.85 -6.13 8.36
C GLN A 139 15.95 -5.01 8.90
N VAL A 140 14.68 -5.30 9.18
CA VAL A 140 13.69 -4.33 9.72
C VAL A 140 14.22 -3.61 10.96
N LYS A 141 14.98 -4.29 11.83
CA LYS A 141 15.58 -3.69 13.03
C LYS A 141 16.59 -2.58 12.70
N VAL A 142 17.36 -2.72 11.63
CA VAL A 142 18.32 -1.70 11.16
C VAL A 142 17.57 -0.48 10.65
N LEU A 143 16.58 -0.70 9.77
CA LEU A 143 15.72 0.36 9.23
C LEU A 143 15.00 1.11 10.35
N LYS A 144 14.44 0.40 11.32
CA LYS A 144 13.77 1.01 12.49
C LYS A 144 14.72 1.86 13.33
N LYS A 145 15.92 1.35 13.66
CA LYS A 145 16.92 2.10 14.43
C LYS A 145 17.33 3.37 13.70
N TYR A 146 17.57 3.27 12.39
CA TYR A 146 17.92 4.41 11.56
C TYR A 146 16.78 5.44 11.51
N ALA A 147 15.52 4.99 11.37
CA ALA A 147 14.36 5.87 11.41
C ALA A 147 14.24 6.61 12.73
N VAL A 148 14.37 5.92 13.87
CA VAL A 148 14.28 6.54 15.19
C VAL A 148 15.38 7.59 15.39
N ALA A 149 16.61 7.29 14.97
CA ALA A 149 17.75 8.21 15.10
C ALA A 149 17.57 9.49 14.26
N ASN A 150 16.90 9.39 13.11
CA ASN A 150 16.81 10.49 12.15
C ASN A 150 15.42 11.16 12.06
N ALA A 151 14.37 10.58 12.65
CA ALA A 151 12.99 11.06 12.51
C ALA A 151 12.86 12.57 12.81
N HIS A 152 13.50 13.04 13.87
CA HIS A 152 13.47 14.45 14.25
C HIS A 152 14.07 15.38 13.18
N SER A 153 15.20 14.99 12.57
CA SER A 153 15.83 15.78 11.52
C SER A 153 14.99 15.78 10.24
N TRP A 154 14.30 14.69 9.95
CA TRP A 154 13.36 14.58 8.83
C TRP A 154 12.18 15.55 8.99
N TYR A 155 11.50 15.53 10.14
CA TYR A 155 10.42 16.48 10.41
C TYR A 155 10.88 17.93 10.31
N LYS A 156 12.04 18.27 10.89
CA LYS A 156 12.63 19.61 10.79
C LYS A 156 12.91 20.02 9.34
N TYR A 157 13.50 19.13 8.55
CA TYR A 157 13.86 19.39 7.16
C TYR A 157 12.61 19.64 6.29
N PHE A 158 11.64 18.72 6.35
CA PHE A 158 10.46 18.80 5.51
C PHE A 158 9.50 19.91 5.93
N ASN A 159 9.32 20.14 7.22
CA ASN A 159 8.41 21.20 7.68
C ASN A 159 9.06 22.59 7.63
N GLY A 160 10.39 22.67 7.74
CA GLY A 160 11.14 23.91 7.60
C GLY A 160 11.35 24.29 6.13
N ARG A 161 12.40 23.75 5.51
CA ARG A 161 12.85 24.17 4.18
C ARG A 161 11.82 23.87 3.09
N GLN A 162 11.20 22.69 3.15
CA GLN A 162 10.21 22.25 2.16
C GLN A 162 8.78 22.73 2.49
N ARG A 163 8.59 23.43 3.61
CA ARG A 163 7.31 23.97 4.10
C ARG A 163 6.16 22.97 4.06
N ARG A 164 6.47 21.68 4.26
CA ARG A 164 5.45 20.64 4.36
C ARG A 164 4.76 20.74 5.72
N ARG A 165 3.53 20.26 5.81
CA ARG A 165 2.76 20.18 7.08
C ARG A 165 2.70 18.73 7.54
N ILE A 166 3.86 18.11 7.76
CA ILE A 166 3.96 16.71 8.16
C ILE A 166 3.91 16.63 9.69
N HIS A 167 2.85 16.03 10.21
CA HIS A 167 2.66 15.83 11.65
C HIS A 167 3.30 14.53 12.13
N ASN A 168 3.52 14.41 13.43
CA ASN A 168 4.01 13.15 14.01
C ASN A 168 3.09 11.98 13.62
N GLY A 169 3.70 10.86 13.22
CA GLY A 169 2.99 9.67 12.72
C GLY A 169 2.68 9.69 11.22
N MET A 170 2.97 10.77 10.48
CA MET A 170 2.72 10.82 9.03
C MET A 170 3.87 10.32 8.17
N LEU A 171 5.08 10.17 8.73
CA LEU A 171 6.22 9.61 8.00
C LEU A 171 6.19 8.08 8.05
N TYR A 172 6.29 7.46 6.87
CA TYR A 172 6.35 6.02 6.69
C TYR A 172 7.66 5.66 6.01
N LEU A 173 8.44 4.78 6.65
CA LEU A 173 9.61 4.16 6.05
C LEU A 173 9.24 2.77 5.55
N VAL A 174 9.46 2.51 4.27
CA VAL A 174 9.12 1.25 3.63
C VAL A 174 10.14 0.18 4.03
N THR A 175 9.66 -0.88 4.67
CA THR A 175 10.46 -2.05 5.09
C THR A 175 10.17 -3.29 4.26
N GLY A 176 9.10 -3.26 3.46
CA GLY A 176 8.68 -4.30 2.54
C GLY A 176 7.53 -3.79 1.69
N TYR A 177 7.21 -4.50 0.61
CA TYR A 177 6.16 -4.12 -0.31
C TYR A 177 5.64 -5.33 -1.11
N ASP A 178 4.40 -5.23 -1.57
CA ASP A 178 3.78 -6.18 -2.49
C ASP A 178 3.62 -5.52 -3.87
N LYS A 179 4.01 -6.21 -4.95
CA LYS A 179 3.85 -5.80 -6.35
C LYS A 179 2.83 -6.70 -7.03
N CYS A 180 1.88 -6.10 -7.73
CA CYS A 180 0.90 -6.83 -8.54
C CYS A 180 0.75 -6.17 -9.91
N HIS A 181 0.30 -6.95 -10.89
CA HIS A 181 -0.01 -6.48 -12.24
C HIS A 181 -1.47 -6.08 -12.40
N SER A 182 -2.36 -6.77 -11.70
CA SER A 182 -3.79 -6.48 -11.65
C SER A 182 -4.25 -6.51 -10.19
N TRP A 183 -5.13 -5.59 -9.85
CA TRP A 183 -5.72 -5.50 -8.52
C TRP A 183 -7.08 -4.85 -8.63
N SER A 184 -7.94 -5.12 -7.65
CA SER A 184 -9.14 -4.33 -7.45
C SER A 184 -9.51 -4.25 -5.98
N SER A 185 -9.86 -3.07 -5.52
CA SER A 185 -10.26 -2.84 -4.14
C SER A 185 -11.67 -2.30 -4.06
N ALA A 186 -12.43 -2.74 -3.07
CA ALA A 186 -13.64 -2.08 -2.66
C ALA A 186 -13.76 -2.05 -1.14
N CYS A 187 -14.50 -1.07 -0.66
CA CYS A 187 -14.96 -1.04 0.71
C CYS A 187 -16.43 -0.66 0.76
N TYR A 188 -17.06 -1.02 1.85
CA TYR A 188 -18.46 -0.86 2.12
C TYR A 188 -18.62 -0.36 3.55
N SER A 189 -19.50 0.61 3.75
CA SER A 189 -19.98 1.03 5.05
C SER A 189 -21.49 1.21 4.98
N ASN A 190 -22.24 0.44 5.74
CA ASN A 190 -23.66 0.68 5.92
C ASN A 190 -24.05 0.39 7.38
N PRO A 191 -24.42 1.43 8.14
CA PRO A 191 -24.81 1.28 9.54
C PRO A 191 -26.25 0.78 9.72
N ILE A 192 -27.00 0.55 8.64
CA ILE A 192 -28.39 0.06 8.69
C ILE A 192 -28.39 -1.42 8.29
N GLU A 193 -29.09 -2.25 9.08
CA GLU A 193 -29.25 -3.72 8.98
C GLU A 193 -29.71 -4.23 7.60
N SER A 194 -28.89 -4.03 6.57
CA SER A 194 -29.11 -4.59 5.24
C SER A 194 -28.44 -5.96 5.17
N LYS A 195 -29.20 -6.95 4.68
CA LYS A 195 -28.77 -8.34 4.50
C LYS A 195 -27.76 -8.45 3.34
N GLY A 196 -26.53 -8.02 3.59
CA GLY A 196 -25.37 -8.23 2.71
C GLY A 196 -25.26 -7.25 1.54
N ALA A 197 -24.02 -6.90 1.19
CA ALA A 197 -23.69 -6.21 -0.05
C ALA A 197 -23.05 -7.19 -1.05
N SER A 198 -23.31 -6.99 -2.35
CA SER A 198 -22.65 -7.71 -3.44
C SER A 198 -21.86 -6.73 -4.30
N LEU A 199 -20.57 -7.02 -4.44
CA LEU A 199 -19.66 -6.31 -5.35
C LEU A 199 -19.31 -7.27 -6.46
N LYS A 200 -19.30 -6.79 -7.71
CA LYS A 200 -18.82 -7.53 -8.88
C LYS A 200 -17.63 -6.80 -9.47
N PHE A 201 -16.53 -7.51 -9.59
CA PHE A 201 -15.33 -7.02 -10.27
C PHE A 201 -15.22 -7.68 -11.61
N LEU A 202 -14.83 -6.92 -12.65
CA LEU A 202 -14.49 -7.46 -13.95
C LEU A 202 -12.98 -7.36 -14.12
N CYS A 203 -12.30 -8.50 -14.27
CA CYS A 203 -10.89 -8.52 -14.61
C CYS A 203 -10.74 -8.78 -16.11
N GLY A 204 -10.04 -7.90 -16.82
CA GLY A 204 -9.76 -8.04 -18.25
C GLY A 204 -8.76 -9.16 -18.55
N ALA A 205 -8.78 -9.64 -19.79
CA ALA A 205 -8.01 -10.80 -20.25
C ALA A 205 -6.49 -10.65 -20.04
N ARG A 206 -5.84 -11.79 -19.73
CA ARG A 206 -4.37 -11.91 -19.64
C ARG A 206 -3.70 -11.50 -20.95
N HIS A 207 -2.83 -10.49 -20.92
CA HIS A 207 -1.78 -10.41 -21.93
C HIS A 207 -0.77 -11.53 -21.64
N LYS A 208 -0.73 -12.56 -22.49
CA LYS A 208 0.35 -13.55 -22.48
C LYS A 208 1.68 -12.81 -22.65
N ARG A 209 2.56 -12.87 -21.66
CA ARG A 209 3.98 -12.52 -21.86
C ARG A 209 4.60 -13.59 -22.75
N GLU A 210 5.09 -13.18 -23.91
CA GLU A 210 6.15 -13.92 -24.61
C GLU A 210 7.40 -13.86 -23.71
N ARG A 211 8.05 -15.03 -23.57
CA ARG A 211 9.24 -15.23 -22.75
C ARG A 211 10.49 -14.70 -23.44
#